data_AF-A0A1F9PQP8-F1
#
_entry.id   AF-A0A1F9PQP8-F1
#
_cell.length_a   1.000
_cell.length_b   1.000
_cell.length_c   1.000
_cell.angle_alpha   90.00
_cell.angle_beta   90.00
_cell.angle_gamma   90.00
#
_symmetry.space_group_name_H-M   'P 1'
#
loop_
_entity.id
_entity.type
_entity.pdbx_description
1 polymer ?
#
loop_
_entity_poly.entity_id
_entity_poly.type
_entity_poly.pdbx_seq_one_letter_code
_entity_poly.pdbx_strand_id
1 'polypeptide(L)'
;MFDLLRRWPISMGWYFDKDEAGSGGKTDDSAEDKSDDKTDESKAGDDQDKAKAKKDEKTFTQAELDQIIKDRLEREHKKSESAAEKARKDAEAAALEKNQEWQKLAETRATELAALAKEREELEPFKEQAEKYRTALDVQLAKVKEKLPKYLLQLIEKLDPVEAMAYITEYAEELGAKPNTYSETPEGKEKKVSDEDKQKSQKASADLVTRNF
;
A
#
# COMPACT_ATOMS: atom_id res chain seq x y z
N MET A 1 4.38 42.12 -18.39
CA MET A 1 4.13 41.55 -17.05
C MET A 1 4.05 40.03 -17.23
N PHE A 2 5.21 39.37 -17.36
CA PHE A 2 5.79 38.47 -16.34
C PHE A 2 4.82 37.32 -16.03
N ASP A 3 4.78 36.25 -16.83
CA ASP A 3 5.79 35.19 -16.99
C ASP A 3 6.07 34.46 -15.67
N LEU A 4 5.43 33.30 -15.51
CA LEU A 4 5.65 32.34 -14.42
C LEU A 4 5.41 30.91 -14.93
N LEU A 5 6.21 30.53 -15.94
CA LEU A 5 6.60 29.15 -16.15
C LEU A 5 7.37 28.66 -14.91
N ARG A 6 6.71 27.91 -14.02
CA ARG A 6 7.43 27.02 -13.09
C ARG A 6 7.76 25.71 -13.81
N ARG A 7 8.89 25.76 -14.51
CA ARG A 7 9.68 24.63 -14.98
C ARG A 7 10.11 23.79 -13.77
N TRP A 8 9.58 22.58 -13.62
CA TRP A 8 10.21 21.53 -12.81
C TRP A 8 11.23 20.77 -13.68
N PRO A 9 12.46 20.54 -13.20
CA PRO A 9 13.46 19.78 -13.94
C PRO A 9 13.17 18.28 -13.85
N ILE A 10 12.77 17.69 -14.98
CA ILE A 10 12.83 16.24 -15.20
C ILE A 10 14.31 15.90 -15.38
N SER A 11 14.93 15.37 -14.32
CA SER A 11 16.29 14.80 -14.39
C SER A 11 16.23 13.49 -15.17
N MET A 12 16.43 13.60 -16.49
CA MET A 12 16.67 12.51 -17.42
C MET A 12 18.06 11.91 -17.14
N GLY A 13 18.12 10.81 -16.38
CA GLY A 13 19.29 9.94 -16.33
C GLY A 13 19.29 9.02 -17.54
N TRP A 14 19.98 9.43 -18.60
CA TRP A 14 20.34 8.57 -19.73
C TRP A 14 21.46 7.63 -19.29
N TYR A 15 21.21 6.33 -19.24
CA TYR A 15 22.25 5.30 -19.33
C TYR A 15 21.98 4.48 -20.59
N PHE A 16 22.72 4.84 -21.64
CA PHE A 16 22.84 4.11 -22.89
C PHE A 16 24.23 3.48 -22.83
N ASP A 17 24.32 2.19 -22.49
CA ASP A 17 25.57 1.44 -22.58
C ASP A 17 25.54 0.67 -23.89
N LYS A 18 26.47 1.04 -24.78
CA LYS A 18 26.61 0.55 -26.14
C LYS A 18 28.11 0.38 -26.33
N ASP A 19 28.56 -0.86 -26.32
CA ASP A 19 29.56 -1.44 -27.25
C ASP A 19 30.19 -2.67 -26.59
N GLU A 20 29.76 -3.87 -27.00
CA GLU A 20 30.70 -4.99 -27.19
C GLU A 20 30.14 -5.94 -28.25
N ALA A 21 30.70 -5.82 -29.44
CA ALA A 21 30.49 -6.72 -30.56
C ALA A 21 31.66 -7.72 -30.63
N GLY A 22 31.34 -9.01 -30.75
CA GLY A 22 32.29 -10.08 -31.08
C GLY A 22 31.64 -11.44 -30.87
N SER A 23 31.07 -12.09 -31.89
CA SER A 23 31.73 -12.90 -32.92
C SER A 23 32.01 -14.35 -32.47
N GLY A 24 31.43 -15.31 -33.20
CA GLY A 24 31.74 -16.75 -33.19
C GLY A 24 30.87 -17.56 -32.22
N GLY A 25 30.17 -18.63 -32.58
CA GLY A 25 30.29 -19.53 -33.71
C GLY A 25 30.54 -20.97 -33.22
N LYS A 26 29.52 -21.82 -33.40
CA LYS A 26 29.58 -23.26 -33.73
C LYS A 26 29.69 -24.34 -32.64
N THR A 27 28.91 -25.41 -32.90
CA THR A 27 29.04 -26.86 -32.58
C THR A 27 28.98 -27.26 -31.11
N ASP A 28 28.51 -28.45 -30.71
CA ASP A 28 27.66 -29.53 -31.21
C ASP A 28 27.65 -30.51 -30.02
N ASP A 29 26.66 -31.40 -30.01
CA ASP A 29 26.78 -32.79 -29.57
C ASP A 29 26.50 -33.27 -28.13
N SER A 30 25.66 -34.32 -28.14
CA SER A 30 25.48 -35.46 -27.24
C SER A 30 24.75 -35.25 -25.90
N ALA A 31 23.48 -35.71 -25.76
CA ALA A 31 22.98 -37.11 -25.65
C ALA A 31 23.17 -37.64 -24.20
N GLU A 32 22.19 -38.18 -23.47
CA GLU A 32 21.32 -39.36 -23.65
C GLU A 32 20.22 -39.26 -22.56
N ASP A 33 18.94 -39.60 -22.74
CA ASP A 33 18.25 -40.88 -23.06
C ASP A 33 17.52 -41.48 -21.83
N LYS A 34 16.25 -41.85 -22.10
CA LYS A 34 15.40 -42.95 -21.57
C LYS A 34 13.92 -42.51 -21.64
N SER A 35 13.12 -42.90 -22.63
CA SER A 35 12.66 -44.24 -23.09
C SER A 35 11.49 -44.81 -22.29
N ASP A 36 10.32 -44.91 -22.95
CA ASP A 36 9.32 -45.99 -22.89
C ASP A 36 8.16 -45.55 -23.82
N ASP A 37 8.13 -45.94 -25.09
CA ASP A 37 7.73 -47.24 -25.67
C ASP A 37 6.30 -47.68 -25.36
N LYS A 38 5.43 -47.55 -26.38
CA LYS A 38 4.29 -48.44 -26.63
C LYS A 38 3.95 -48.43 -28.12
N THR A 39 4.79 -49.17 -28.84
CA THR A 39 4.44 -50.21 -29.83
C THR A 39 3.12 -50.08 -30.61
N ASP A 40 3.31 -49.85 -31.90
CA ASP A 40 2.37 -49.99 -33.01
C ASP A 40 2.48 -51.43 -33.56
N GLU A 41 1.40 -52.20 -33.56
CA GLU A 41 1.29 -53.48 -34.25
C GLU A 41 0.20 -53.38 -35.32
N SER A 42 0.62 -53.28 -36.58
CA SER A 42 -0.21 -53.55 -37.75
C SER A 42 0.65 -54.22 -38.81
N LYS A 43 0.57 -55.55 -38.91
CA LYS A 43 1.14 -56.31 -40.03
C LYS A 43 0.32 -57.56 -40.37
N ALA A 44 -0.41 -57.46 -41.48
CA ALA A 44 -0.74 -58.48 -42.49
C ALA A 44 -1.92 -57.90 -43.29
N GLY A 45 -1.92 -57.68 -44.60
CA GLY A 45 -1.11 -58.20 -45.69
C GLY A 45 -2.09 -58.39 -46.84
N ASP A 46 -2.09 -57.49 -47.82
CA ASP A 46 -2.58 -57.81 -49.16
C ASP A 46 -1.68 -57.07 -50.16
N ASP A 47 -0.85 -57.89 -50.79
CA ASP A 47 0.16 -57.52 -51.77
C ASP A 47 -0.49 -57.76 -53.14
N GLN A 48 -1.25 -56.78 -53.63
CA GLN A 48 -1.53 -56.65 -55.06
C GLN A 48 -1.39 -55.18 -55.47
N ASP A 49 -0.70 -55.01 -56.60
CA ASP A 49 -0.44 -53.75 -57.32
C ASP A 49 0.81 -52.94 -56.95
N LYS A 50 1.94 -53.64 -56.77
CA LYS A 50 3.23 -53.15 -57.29
C LYS A 50 3.31 -53.31 -58.81
N ALA A 51 2.55 -52.50 -59.55
CA ALA A 51 2.86 -52.22 -60.95
C ALA A 51 2.18 -50.92 -61.40
N LYS A 52 2.98 -49.91 -61.73
CA LYS A 52 2.64 -48.60 -62.35
C LYS A 52 2.23 -47.48 -61.39
N ALA A 53 3.20 -46.94 -60.65
CA ALA A 53 3.32 -45.50 -60.53
C ALA A 53 4.65 -45.10 -61.18
N LYS A 54 4.62 -44.86 -62.49
CA LYS A 54 5.63 -44.02 -63.11
C LYS A 54 5.69 -42.75 -62.26
N LYS A 55 6.88 -42.37 -61.81
CA LYS A 55 7.12 -40.99 -61.40
C LYS A 55 6.81 -40.15 -62.63
N ASP A 56 5.56 -39.68 -62.73
CA ASP A 56 5.21 -38.63 -63.64
C ASP A 56 5.97 -37.41 -63.12
N GLU A 57 7.13 -37.17 -63.70
CA GLU A 57 7.80 -35.87 -63.64
C GLU A 57 6.81 -34.87 -64.21
N LYS A 58 5.95 -34.30 -63.35
CA LYS A 58 5.05 -33.21 -63.71
C LYS A 58 5.92 -32.04 -64.12
N THR A 59 6.13 -31.90 -65.42
CA THR A 59 6.71 -30.70 -66.02
C THR A 59 5.67 -29.59 -65.88
N PHE A 60 5.78 -28.79 -64.82
CA PHE A 60 4.95 -27.60 -64.64
C PHE A 60 5.22 -26.63 -65.77
N THR A 61 4.16 -26.13 -66.39
CA THR A 61 4.25 -25.03 -67.33
C THR A 61 4.52 -23.72 -66.59
N GLN A 62 5.11 -22.72 -67.27
CA GLN A 62 5.42 -21.42 -66.65
C GLN A 62 4.17 -20.77 -66.02
N ALA A 63 3.00 -20.92 -66.64
CA ALA A 63 1.74 -20.38 -66.14
C ALA A 63 1.27 -21.05 -64.83
N GLU A 64 1.52 -22.35 -64.66
CA GLU A 64 1.20 -23.07 -63.42
C GLU A 64 2.15 -22.66 -62.29
N LEU A 65 3.43 -22.43 -62.59
CA LEU A 65 4.39 -21.88 -61.62
C LEU A 65 3.97 -20.48 -61.15
N ASP A 66 3.56 -19.61 -62.07
CA ASP A 66 3.09 -18.26 -61.74
C ASP A 66 1.82 -18.30 -60.87
N GLN A 67 0.88 -19.23 -61.13
CA GLN A 67 -0.29 -19.45 -60.26
C GLN A 67 0.10 -19.94 -58.87
N ILE A 68 1.00 -20.92 -58.76
CA ILE A 68 1.48 -21.45 -57.48
C ILE A 68 2.16 -20.35 -56.65
N ILE A 69 2.94 -19.48 -57.31
CA ILE A 69 3.59 -18.34 -56.65
C ILE A 69 2.56 -17.33 -56.14
N LYS A 70 1.54 -16.99 -56.96
CA LYS A 70 0.44 -16.10 -56.54
C LYS A 70 -0.33 -16.67 -55.35
N ASP A 71 -0.73 -17.93 -55.39
CA ASP A 71 -1.43 -18.60 -54.30
C ASP A 71 -0.60 -18.67 -53.02
N ARG A 72 0.73 -18.77 -53.15
CA ARG A 72 1.64 -18.75 -52.00
C ARG A 72 1.76 -17.34 -51.43
N LEU A 73 1.90 -16.32 -52.28
CA LEU A 73 1.92 -14.91 -51.87
C LEU A 73 0.62 -14.49 -51.20
N GLU A 74 -0.54 -14.87 -51.74
CA GLU A 74 -1.83 -14.56 -51.12
C GLU A 74 -2.02 -15.25 -49.77
N ARG A 75 -1.60 -16.51 -49.64
CA ARG A 75 -1.62 -17.21 -48.36
C ARG A 75 -0.68 -16.56 -47.35
N GLU A 76 0.50 -16.12 -47.78
CA GLU A 76 1.45 -15.44 -46.90
C GLU A 76 0.94 -14.06 -46.49
N HIS A 77 0.34 -13.30 -47.41
CA HIS A 77 -0.33 -12.03 -47.12
C HIS A 77 -1.44 -12.22 -46.09
N LYS A 78 -2.37 -13.16 -46.32
CA LYS A 78 -3.47 -13.45 -45.37
C LYS A 78 -2.94 -13.89 -44.00
N LYS A 79 -1.88 -14.70 -43.96
CA LYS A 79 -1.24 -15.08 -42.69
C LYS A 79 -0.65 -13.87 -41.98
N SER A 80 0.10 -13.02 -42.69
CA SER A 80 0.74 -11.82 -42.13
C SER A 80 -0.29 -10.81 -41.62
N GLU A 81 -1.37 -10.58 -42.35
CA GLU A 81 -2.48 -9.72 -41.94
C GLU A 81 -3.18 -10.27 -40.71
N SER A 82 -3.47 -11.58 -40.68
CA SER A 82 -4.08 -12.23 -39.51
C SER A 82 -3.18 -12.19 -38.27
N ALA A 83 -1.86 -12.31 -38.44
CA ALA A 83 -0.89 -12.21 -37.36
C ALA A 83 -0.78 -10.76 -36.85
N ALA A 84 -0.78 -9.78 -37.75
CA ALA A 84 -0.76 -8.37 -37.41
C ALA A 84 -2.04 -7.92 -36.68
N GLU A 85 -3.21 -8.39 -37.12
CA GLU A 85 -4.49 -8.11 -36.45
C GLU A 85 -4.55 -8.74 -35.06
N LYS A 86 -4.07 -9.99 -34.90
CA LYS A 86 -3.97 -10.63 -33.58
C LYS A 86 -3.02 -9.88 -32.67
N ALA A 87 -1.82 -9.53 -33.13
CA ALA A 87 -0.86 -8.77 -32.35
C ALA A 87 -1.41 -7.39 -31.91
N ARG A 88 -2.20 -6.71 -32.76
CA ARG A 88 -2.89 -5.47 -32.37
C ARG A 88 -3.94 -5.69 -31.29
N LYS A 89 -4.80 -6.71 -31.45
CA LYS A 89 -5.82 -7.04 -30.45
C LYS A 89 -5.20 -7.45 -29.11
N ASP A 90 -4.12 -8.23 -29.13
CA ASP A 90 -3.40 -8.64 -27.93
C ASP A 90 -2.71 -7.45 -27.25
N ALA A 91 -2.15 -6.52 -28.03
CA ALA A 91 -1.57 -5.28 -27.49
C ALA A 91 -2.63 -4.34 -26.89
N GLU A 92 -3.80 -4.21 -27.52
CA GLU A 92 -4.94 -3.45 -27.01
C GLU A 92 -5.50 -4.06 -25.71
N ALA A 93 -5.64 -5.38 -25.66
CA ALA A 93 -6.06 -6.10 -24.46
C ALA A 93 -5.05 -5.92 -23.31
N ALA A 94 -3.76 -6.09 -23.57
CA ALA A 94 -2.71 -5.90 -22.57
C ALA A 94 -2.62 -4.44 -22.07
N ALA A 95 -2.91 -3.45 -22.93
CA ALA A 95 -2.98 -2.06 -22.53
C ALA A 95 -4.21 -1.78 -21.65
N LEU A 96 -5.36 -2.39 -21.97
CA LEU A 96 -6.58 -2.26 -21.19
C LEU A 96 -6.44 -2.91 -19.80
N GLU A 97 -5.86 -4.10 -19.73
CA GLU A 97 -5.58 -4.81 -18.47
C GLU A 97 -4.67 -3.97 -17.56
N LYS A 98 -3.55 -3.46 -18.10
CA LYS A 98 -2.66 -2.57 -17.35
C LYS A 98 -3.38 -1.33 -16.85
N ASN A 99 -4.20 -0.68 -17.69
CA ASN A 99 -4.96 0.50 -17.26
C ASN A 99 -5.94 0.19 -16.12
N GLN A 100 -6.60 -0.97 -16.15
CA GLN A 100 -7.49 -1.42 -15.07
C GLN A 100 -6.72 -1.73 -13.79
N GLU A 101 -5.53 -2.34 -13.89
CA GLU A 101 -4.65 -2.57 -12.74
C GLU A 101 -4.19 -1.26 -12.09
N TRP A 102 -3.80 -0.26 -12.89
CA TRP A 102 -3.44 1.06 -12.38
C TRP A 102 -4.59 1.77 -11.70
N GLN A 103 -5.81 1.66 -12.24
CA GLN A 103 -7.01 2.22 -11.60
C GLN A 103 -7.28 1.57 -10.24
N LYS A 104 -7.27 0.23 -10.17
CA LYS A 104 -7.46 -0.50 -8.90
C LYS A 104 -6.39 -0.14 -7.88
N LEU A 105 -5.13 -0.02 -8.30
CA LEU A 105 -4.04 0.35 -7.40
C LEU A 105 -4.21 1.78 -6.91
N ALA A 106 -4.57 2.72 -7.78
CA ALA A 106 -4.82 4.11 -7.41
C ALA A 106 -5.99 4.24 -6.42
N GLU A 107 -7.10 3.53 -6.65
CA GLU A 107 -8.23 3.48 -5.73
C GLU A 107 -7.81 2.92 -4.37
N THR A 108 -7.06 1.81 -4.35
CA THR A 108 -6.55 1.21 -3.11
C THR A 108 -5.64 2.18 -2.34
N ARG A 109 -4.75 2.89 -3.03
CA ARG A 109 -3.88 3.88 -2.38
C ARG A 109 -4.65 5.09 -1.88
N ALA A 110 -5.69 5.52 -2.60
CA ALA A 110 -6.54 6.62 -2.16
C ALA A 110 -7.30 6.27 -0.88
N THR A 111 -7.81 5.04 -0.77
CA THR A 111 -8.50 4.58 0.46
C THR A 111 -7.55 4.43 1.63
N GLU A 112 -6.35 3.87 1.43
CA GLU A 112 -5.30 3.78 2.46
C GLU A 112 -4.87 5.15 2.97
N LEU A 113 -4.61 6.11 2.06
CA LEU A 113 -4.25 7.47 2.43
C LEU A 113 -5.37 8.17 3.20
N ALA A 114 -6.63 7.97 2.80
CA ALA A 114 -7.77 8.52 3.51
C ALA A 114 -7.93 7.92 4.91
N ALA A 115 -7.65 6.63 5.08
CA ALA A 115 -7.67 5.97 6.40
C ALA A 115 -6.56 6.51 7.31
N LEU A 116 -5.33 6.58 6.81
CA LEU A 116 -4.18 7.11 7.56
C LEU A 116 -4.35 8.59 7.93
N ALA A 117 -4.98 9.38 7.05
CA ALA A 117 -5.30 10.77 7.35
C ALA A 117 -6.27 10.90 8.53
N LYS A 118 -7.33 10.08 8.55
CA LYS A 118 -8.28 10.04 9.67
C LYS A 118 -7.62 9.61 10.98
N GLU A 119 -6.81 8.55 10.94
CA GLU A 119 -6.06 8.12 12.13
C GLU A 119 -5.16 9.24 12.66
N ARG A 120 -4.48 9.98 11.78
CA ARG A 120 -3.70 11.15 12.19
C ARG A 120 -4.55 12.22 12.86
N GLU A 121 -5.67 12.57 12.26
CA GLU A 121 -6.58 13.58 12.82
C GLU A 121 -7.12 13.14 14.20
N GLU A 122 -7.42 11.85 14.37
CA GLU A 122 -7.84 11.28 15.65
C GLU A 122 -6.70 11.28 16.69
N LEU A 123 -5.44 11.10 16.28
CA LEU A 123 -4.27 11.07 17.17
C LEU A 123 -3.82 12.46 17.65
N GLU A 124 -4.00 13.52 16.87
CA GLU A 124 -3.57 14.89 17.24
C GLU A 124 -4.07 15.37 18.62
N PRO A 125 -5.37 15.27 18.99
CA PRO A 125 -5.82 15.71 20.31
C PRO A 125 -5.19 14.89 21.45
N PHE A 126 -4.89 13.61 21.22
CA PHE A 126 -4.23 12.77 22.23
C PHE A 126 -2.78 13.18 22.46
N LYS A 127 -2.07 13.66 21.43
CA LYS A 127 -0.71 14.20 21.60
C LYS A 127 -0.72 15.45 22.47
N GLU A 128 -1.62 16.40 22.20
CA GLU A 128 -1.73 17.61 23.03
C GLU A 128 -2.10 17.28 24.48
N GLN A 129 -3.00 16.32 24.68
CA GLN A 129 -3.36 15.85 26.03
C GLN A 129 -2.19 15.15 26.70
N ALA A 130 -1.45 14.30 25.98
CA ALA A 130 -0.27 13.62 26.50
C ALA A 130 0.80 14.62 26.95
N GLU A 131 1.08 15.68 26.19
CA GLU A 131 2.00 16.74 26.60
C GLU A 131 1.52 17.50 27.84
N LYS A 132 0.21 17.80 27.93
CA LYS A 132 -0.37 18.42 29.12
C LYS A 132 -0.24 17.52 30.36
N TYR A 133 -0.49 16.23 30.23
CA TYR A 133 -0.34 15.29 31.34
C TYR A 133 1.12 15.08 31.71
N ARG A 134 2.01 14.96 30.72
CA ARG A 134 3.46 14.84 30.95
C ARG A 134 4.00 16.03 31.73
N THR A 135 3.69 17.25 31.30
CA THR A 135 4.13 18.48 31.99
C THR A 135 3.55 18.57 33.41
N ALA A 136 2.28 18.22 33.61
CA ALA A 136 1.67 18.17 34.94
C ALA A 136 2.36 17.13 35.86
N LEU A 137 2.68 15.95 35.33
CA LEU A 137 3.40 14.89 36.04
C LEU A 137 4.83 15.32 36.40
N ASP A 138 5.55 15.96 35.47
CA ASP A 138 6.91 16.48 35.73
C ASP A 138 6.91 17.53 36.85
N VAL A 139 5.91 18.42 36.88
CA VAL A 139 5.75 19.40 37.96
C VAL A 139 5.46 18.72 39.30
N GLN A 140 4.66 17.65 39.31
CA GLN A 140 4.40 16.88 40.54
C GLN A 140 5.65 16.13 41.00
N LEU A 141 6.36 15.47 40.07
CA LEU A 141 7.61 14.78 40.35
C LEU A 141 8.66 15.72 40.93
N ALA A 142 8.81 16.94 40.40
CA ALA A 142 9.74 17.92 40.94
C ALA A 142 9.47 18.22 42.43
N LYS A 143 8.19 18.41 42.81
CA LYS A 143 7.79 18.64 44.20
C LYS A 143 8.06 17.45 45.11
N VAL A 144 7.93 16.24 44.60
CA VAL A 144 8.17 15.03 45.39
C VAL A 144 9.67 14.75 45.51
N LYS A 145 10.45 14.98 44.44
CA LYS A 145 11.92 14.86 44.42
C LYS A 145 12.60 15.69 45.49
N GLU A 146 12.06 16.86 45.85
CA GLU A 146 12.59 17.69 46.94
C GLU A 146 12.57 17.01 48.32
N LYS A 147 11.63 16.08 48.54
CA LYS A 147 11.46 15.37 49.83
C LYS A 147 12.11 13.99 49.84
N LEU A 148 12.63 13.54 48.69
CA LEU A 148 13.19 12.20 48.52
C LEU A 148 14.68 12.14 48.89
N PRO A 149 15.12 11.06 49.55
CA PRO A 149 16.54 10.81 49.80
C PRO A 149 17.39 10.74 48.52
N LYS A 150 18.62 11.27 48.60
CA LYS A 150 19.53 11.44 47.44
C LYS A 150 19.86 10.14 46.68
N TYR A 151 19.86 8.99 47.35
CA TYR A 151 20.14 7.70 46.71
C TYR A 151 18.99 7.23 45.80
N LEU A 152 17.76 7.66 46.05
CA LEU A 152 16.59 7.32 45.23
C LEU A 152 16.42 8.21 44.02
N LEU A 153 16.91 9.46 44.09
CA LEU A 153 16.88 10.38 42.95
C LEU A 153 17.57 9.78 41.72
N GLN A 154 18.71 9.08 41.92
CA GLN A 154 19.43 8.42 40.84
C GLN A 154 18.65 7.29 40.15
N LEU A 155 17.70 6.67 40.86
CA LEU A 155 16.83 5.64 40.31
C LEU A 155 15.63 6.28 39.61
N ILE A 156 14.98 7.24 40.27
CA ILE A 156 13.80 7.95 39.77
C ILE A 156 14.10 8.74 38.50
N GLU A 157 15.31 9.30 38.34
CA GLU A 157 15.72 10.01 37.13
C GLU A 157 15.90 9.11 35.90
N LYS A 158 16.00 7.78 36.08
CA LYS A 158 16.11 6.82 34.98
C LYS A 158 14.76 6.23 34.54
N LEU A 159 13.72 6.42 35.35
CA LEU A 159 12.36 5.92 35.07
C LEU A 159 11.56 6.94 34.24
N ASP A 160 10.59 6.43 33.49
CA ASP A 160 9.57 7.28 32.85
C ASP A 160 8.75 8.01 33.94
N PRO A 161 8.27 9.25 33.72
CA PRO A 161 7.52 10.00 34.71
C PRO A 161 6.31 9.26 35.31
N VAL A 162 5.65 8.41 34.52
CA VAL A 162 4.51 7.62 35.00
C VAL A 162 4.97 6.53 35.96
N GLU A 163 6.00 5.78 35.59
CA GLU A 163 6.59 4.71 36.42
C GLU A 163 7.22 5.27 37.69
N ALA A 164 7.89 6.42 37.59
CA ALA A 164 8.47 7.14 38.72
C ALA A 164 7.40 7.52 39.75
N MET A 165 6.25 8.05 39.30
CA MET A 165 5.13 8.36 40.20
C MET A 165 4.52 7.10 40.81
N ALA A 166 4.34 6.03 40.04
CA ALA A 166 3.83 4.76 40.54
C ALA A 166 4.72 4.19 41.65
N TYR A 167 6.04 4.12 41.42
CA TYR A 167 7.01 3.67 42.42
C TYR A 167 6.97 4.52 43.69
N ILE A 168 6.96 5.85 43.56
CA ILE A 168 6.86 6.76 44.70
C ILE A 168 5.57 6.52 45.50
N THR A 169 4.45 6.25 44.84
CA THR A 169 3.17 5.99 45.51
C THR A 169 3.14 4.63 46.21
N GLU A 170 3.71 3.60 45.60
CA GLU A 170 3.78 2.25 46.19
C GLU A 170 4.65 2.22 47.45
N TYR A 171 5.76 2.96 47.44
CA TYR A 171 6.71 3.03 48.57
C TYR A 171 6.54 4.31 49.41
N ALA A 172 5.43 5.04 49.27
CA ALA A 172 5.22 6.37 49.88
C ALA A 172 5.43 6.41 51.40
N GLU A 173 5.06 5.34 52.11
CA GLU A 173 5.21 5.20 53.57
C GLU A 173 6.68 5.04 53.99
N GLU A 174 7.46 4.27 53.22
CA GLU A 174 8.89 4.05 53.46
C GLU A 174 9.74 5.26 53.05
N LEU A 175 9.29 5.96 52.02
CA LEU A 175 9.98 7.10 51.43
C LEU A 175 9.72 8.42 52.16
N GLY A 176 8.80 8.44 53.13
CA GLY A 176 8.36 9.67 53.81
C GLY A 176 7.67 10.68 52.87
N ALA A 177 7.44 10.29 51.62
CA ALA A 177 6.87 11.10 50.56
C ALA A 177 5.40 10.73 50.40
N LYS A 178 4.56 11.15 51.36
CA LYS A 178 3.11 10.99 51.20
C LYS A 178 2.68 11.79 49.96
N PRO A 179 2.11 11.15 48.92
CA PRO A 179 1.57 11.88 47.79
C PRO A 179 0.52 12.85 48.32
N ASN A 180 0.53 14.08 47.81
CA ASN A 180 -0.45 15.08 48.18
C ASN A 180 -1.78 14.65 47.55
N THR A 181 -2.50 13.74 48.23
CA THR A 181 -3.87 13.39 47.89
C THR A 181 -4.65 14.69 47.86
N TYR A 182 -5.39 14.92 46.78
CA TYR A 182 -6.31 16.05 46.69
C TYR A 182 -7.03 16.18 48.03
N SER A 183 -6.84 17.32 48.71
CA SER A 183 -7.63 17.66 49.87
C SER A 183 -9.08 17.44 49.50
N GLU A 184 -9.80 16.69 50.34
CA GLU A 184 -11.23 16.48 50.28
C GLU A 184 -11.93 17.75 49.77
N THR A 185 -12.82 17.55 48.79
CA THR A 185 -13.79 18.49 48.22
C THR A 185 -13.76 19.87 48.89
N PRO A 186 -13.45 20.97 48.17
CA PRO A 186 -13.41 22.29 48.79
C PRO A 186 -14.70 22.48 49.57
N GLU A 187 -14.61 22.60 50.90
CA GLU A 187 -15.76 22.87 51.77
C GLU A 187 -16.50 24.03 51.13
N GLY A 188 -17.65 23.71 50.53
CA GLY A 188 -18.50 24.68 49.90
C GLY A 188 -18.88 25.66 50.99
N LYS A 189 -18.23 26.82 51.02
CA LYS A 189 -18.82 27.98 51.67
C LYS A 189 -20.12 28.19 50.92
N GLU A 190 -21.21 27.64 51.45
CA GLU A 190 -22.56 27.91 51.01
C GLU A 190 -22.68 29.43 51.01
N LYS A 191 -22.56 30.05 49.83
CA LYS A 191 -23.03 31.41 49.65
C LYS A 191 -24.51 31.32 49.94
N LYS A 192 -24.93 31.72 51.14
CA LYS A 192 -26.34 31.92 51.47
C LYS A 192 -26.90 32.83 50.40
N VAL A 193 -27.64 32.23 49.46
CA VAL A 193 -28.34 32.97 48.43
C VAL A 193 -29.33 33.87 49.17
N SER A 194 -29.16 35.18 49.02
CA SER A 194 -30.04 36.19 49.59
C SER A 194 -31.48 35.90 49.17
N ASP A 195 -32.46 36.18 50.04
CA ASP A 195 -33.86 35.99 49.70
C ASP A 195 -34.29 36.85 48.50
N GLU A 196 -33.59 37.96 48.24
CA GLU A 196 -33.76 38.75 47.01
C GLU A 196 -33.33 38.01 45.75
N ASP A 197 -32.25 37.22 45.82
CA ASP A 197 -31.74 36.46 44.68
C ASP A 197 -32.64 35.24 44.39
N LYS A 198 -33.20 34.62 45.44
CA LYS A 198 -34.22 33.58 45.29
C LYS A 198 -35.51 34.14 44.68
N GLN A 199 -35.92 35.34 45.08
CA GLN A 199 -37.14 35.95 44.53
C GLN A 199 -36.94 36.38 43.07
N LYS A 200 -35.74 36.86 42.70
CA LYS A 200 -35.40 37.15 41.30
C LYS A 200 -35.35 35.89 40.44
N SER A 201 -34.78 34.78 40.93
CA SER A 201 -34.77 33.53 40.18
C SER A 201 -36.18 32.98 40.00
N GLN A 202 -37.03 33.05 41.03
CA GLN A 202 -38.44 32.63 40.96
C GLN A 202 -39.24 33.47 39.96
N LYS A 203 -39.06 34.80 39.97
CA LYS A 203 -39.69 35.70 38.98
C LYS A 203 -39.21 35.40 37.57
N ALA A 204 -37.91 35.20 37.37
CA ALA A 204 -37.35 34.87 36.07
C ALA A 204 -37.87 33.52 35.54
N SER A 205 -38.02 32.51 36.42
CA SER A 205 -38.62 31.23 36.03
C SER A 205 -40.12 31.34 35.75
N ALA A 206 -40.85 32.19 36.48
CA ALA A 206 -42.27 32.42 36.24
C ALA A 206 -42.52 33.14 34.90
N ASP A 207 -41.68 34.13 34.57
CA ASP A 207 -41.74 34.86 33.29
C ASP A 207 -41.44 33.96 32.09
N LEU A 208 -40.55 32.98 32.24
CA LEU A 208 -40.25 31.99 31.20
C LEU A 208 -41.44 31.03 30.94
N VAL A 209 -42.22 30.74 31.98
CA VAL A 209 -43.39 29.86 31.86
C VAL A 209 -44.58 30.58 31.23
N THR A 210 -44.76 31.88 31.49
CA THR A 210 -45.87 32.66 30.93
C THR A 210 -45.62 33.15 29.50
N ARG A 211 -44.36 33.25 29.05
CA ARG A 211 -44.01 33.66 27.68
C ARG A 211 -44.22 32.57 26.62
N ASN A 212 -44.47 31.33 27.05
CA ASN A 212 -44.68 30.16 26.19
C ASN A 212 -46.16 29.75 26.04
N PHE A 213 -47.10 30.63 26.42
CA PHE A 213 -48.53 30.47 26.19
C PHE A 213 -49.10 31.63 25.37
#